data_AF-A0A8H5GBX3-F1
#
_entry.id   AF-A0A8H5GBX3-F1
#
_cell.length_a   1.000
_cell.length_b   1.000
_cell.length_c   1.000
_cell.angle_alpha   90.00
_cell.angle_beta   90.00
_cell.angle_gamma   90.00
#
_symmetry.space_group_name_H-M   'P 1'
#
loop_
_entity.id
_entity.type
_entity.pdbx_description
1 polymer ?
#
loop_
_entity_poly.entity_id
_entity_poly.type
_entity_poly.pdbx_seq_one_letter_code
_entity_poly.pdbx_strand_id
1 'polypeptide(L)'
;MLNTMFDQDGSRRWMHFQSALQLAIQRSARKWTFEDFAECFPLYVEEEKNAASVTFNIISDFIEKQDRDDITSLFAKYGVRENVDILHKVVTEAKARKERGEVTKDVWREDLQPRNAVCARTIPVLGAETARLEQTLAQLEEDNRQLQAQLDENIQAKDEADLKTLDLLQILEEAYAQWEKLPMDAIEDWTVQTANTLKSSSPA
;
A
#
# COMPACT_ATOMS: atom_id res chain seq x y z
N MET A 1 -4.04 -33.88 -20.54
CA MET A 1 -3.32 -32.97 -19.62
C MET A 1 -3.86 -33.17 -18.21
N LEU A 2 -3.33 -34.13 -17.44
CA LEU A 2 -3.92 -34.54 -16.15
C LEU A 2 -2.81 -34.93 -15.15
N ASN A 3 -1.73 -34.14 -15.07
CA ASN A 3 -0.55 -34.49 -14.28
C ASN A 3 0.02 -33.33 -13.43
N THR A 4 -0.79 -32.33 -13.07
CA THR A 4 -0.32 -31.09 -12.40
C THR A 4 -0.76 -30.95 -10.94
N MET A 5 -1.28 -31.99 -10.28
CA MET A 5 -1.80 -31.87 -8.90
C MET A 5 -0.91 -32.45 -7.80
N PHE A 6 0.20 -33.09 -8.16
CA PHE A 6 1.26 -33.49 -7.23
C PHE A 6 2.50 -32.63 -7.44
N ASP A 7 2.31 -31.32 -7.60
CA ASP A 7 3.42 -30.38 -7.60
C ASP A 7 4.14 -30.49 -6.26
N GLN A 8 5.47 -30.65 -6.30
CA GLN A 8 6.37 -30.55 -5.15
C GLN A 8 6.43 -29.13 -4.57
N ASP A 9 5.58 -28.21 -5.04
CA ASP A 9 5.47 -26.87 -4.49
C ASP A 9 4.62 -26.90 -3.22
N GLY A 10 5.21 -26.49 -2.12
CA GLY A 10 4.52 -26.33 -0.85
C GLY A 10 5.49 -26.44 0.31
N SER A 11 5.01 -26.12 1.50
CA SER A 11 5.84 -26.29 2.69
C SER A 11 6.19 -27.75 2.94
N ARG A 12 7.27 -27.99 3.68
CA ARG A 12 7.62 -29.34 4.15
C ARG A 12 6.46 -30.01 4.91
N ARG A 13 5.66 -29.22 5.63
CA ARG A 13 4.49 -29.71 6.35
C ARG A 13 3.40 -30.19 5.38
N TRP A 14 3.15 -29.44 4.31
CA TRP A 14 2.22 -29.83 3.25
C TRP A 14 2.62 -31.15 2.60
N MET A 15 3.90 -31.30 2.22
CA MET A 15 4.41 -32.55 1.63
C MET A 15 4.21 -33.77 2.54
N HIS A 16 4.49 -33.63 3.84
CA HIS A 16 4.28 -34.71 4.80
C HIS A 16 2.78 -35.04 4.99
N PHE A 17 1.93 -34.02 5.04
CA PHE A 17 0.48 -34.21 5.14
C PHE A 17 -0.09 -34.92 3.91
N GLN A 18 0.29 -34.46 2.72
CA GLN A 18 -0.18 -35.02 1.45
C GLN A 18 0.30 -36.46 1.25
N SER A 19 1.57 -36.77 1.55
CA SER A 19 2.10 -38.14 1.43
C SER A 19 1.42 -39.12 2.39
N ALA A 20 1.18 -38.71 3.65
CA ALA A 20 0.45 -39.53 4.61
C ALA A 20 -0.99 -39.78 4.18
N LEU A 21 -1.66 -38.77 3.61
CA LEU A 21 -3.03 -38.89 3.13
C LEU A 21 -3.14 -39.79 1.90
N GLN A 22 -2.23 -39.65 0.94
CA GLN A 22 -2.20 -40.51 -0.24
C GLN A 22 -2.02 -41.98 0.17
N LEU A 23 -1.15 -42.25 1.14
CA LEU A 23 -0.98 -43.60 1.68
C LEU A 23 -2.27 -44.10 2.36
N ALA A 24 -3.00 -43.23 3.05
CA ALA A 24 -4.27 -43.59 3.68
C ALA A 24 -5.35 -43.94 2.63
N ILE A 25 -5.47 -43.16 1.56
CA ILE A 25 -6.42 -43.42 0.44
C ILE A 25 -6.09 -44.75 -0.23
N GLN A 26 -4.81 -45.01 -0.52
CA GLN A 26 -4.40 -46.28 -1.13
C GLN A 26 -4.71 -47.48 -0.21
N ARG A 27 -4.51 -47.32 1.11
CA ARG A 27 -4.81 -48.36 2.09
C ARG A 27 -6.31 -48.56 2.31
N SER A 28 -7.13 -47.52 2.21
CA SER A 28 -8.59 -47.65 2.35
C SER A 28 -9.20 -48.34 1.15
N ALA A 29 -8.84 -47.92 -0.07
CA ALA A 29 -9.39 -48.49 -1.30
C ALA A 29 -9.02 -49.97 -1.48
N ARG A 30 -7.85 -50.39 -0.99
CA ARG A 30 -7.30 -51.76 -1.14
C ARG A 30 -7.29 -52.57 0.15
N LYS A 31 -8.08 -52.15 1.16
CA LYS A 31 -8.16 -52.87 2.44
C LYS A 31 -8.73 -54.28 2.29
N TRP A 32 -9.62 -54.45 1.32
CA TRP A 32 -10.28 -55.68 0.96
C TRP A 32 -9.59 -56.27 -0.27
N THR A 33 -9.39 -57.58 -0.23
CA THR A 33 -8.67 -58.34 -1.24
C THR A 33 -9.66 -59.02 -2.18
N PHE A 34 -9.15 -59.54 -3.30
CA PHE A 34 -9.97 -60.37 -4.18
C PHE A 34 -10.44 -61.66 -3.47
N GLU A 35 -9.71 -62.15 -2.47
CA GLU A 35 -10.12 -63.29 -1.65
C GLU A 35 -11.36 -62.94 -0.82
N ASP A 36 -11.37 -61.77 -0.16
CA ASP A 36 -12.55 -61.28 0.58
C ASP A 36 -13.77 -61.14 -0.34
N PHE A 37 -13.55 -60.67 -1.58
CA PHE A 37 -14.59 -60.57 -2.60
C PHE A 37 -15.11 -61.95 -3.03
N ALA A 38 -14.22 -62.94 -3.19
CA ALA A 38 -14.59 -64.30 -3.57
C ALA A 38 -15.34 -65.04 -2.46
N GLU A 39 -15.02 -64.79 -1.19
CA GLU A 39 -15.78 -65.32 -0.06
C GLU A 39 -17.22 -64.78 -0.02
N CYS A 40 -17.41 -63.52 -0.42
CA CYS A 40 -18.73 -62.90 -0.44
C CYS A 40 -19.56 -63.27 -1.68
N PHE A 41 -18.90 -63.59 -2.79
CA PHE A 41 -19.55 -63.91 -4.08
C PHE A 41 -19.01 -65.21 -4.71
N PRO A 42 -19.08 -66.36 -4.02
CA PRO A 42 -18.42 -67.59 -4.44
C PRO A 42 -18.96 -68.12 -5.77
N LEU A 43 -20.30 -68.15 -5.95
CA LEU A 43 -20.94 -68.63 -7.18
C LEU A 43 -20.51 -67.83 -8.41
N TYR A 44 -20.40 -66.50 -8.28
CA TYR A 44 -20.00 -65.62 -9.38
C TYR A 44 -18.53 -65.81 -9.76
N VAL A 45 -17.65 -66.04 -8.77
CA VAL A 45 -16.23 -66.32 -9.01
C VAL A 45 -16.00 -67.71 -9.61
N GLU A 46 -16.81 -68.70 -9.21
CA GLU A 46 -16.76 -70.05 -9.77
C GLU A 46 -17.19 -70.09 -11.24
N GLU A 47 -18.24 -69.34 -11.61
CA GLU A 47 -18.75 -69.27 -12.98
C GLU A 47 -17.84 -68.45 -13.90
N GLU A 48 -17.43 -67.25 -13.48
CA GLU A 48 -16.65 -66.32 -14.32
C GLU A 48 -15.54 -65.58 -13.54
N LYS A 49 -14.53 -66.33 -13.09
CA LYS A 49 -13.38 -65.78 -12.33
C LYS A 49 -12.73 -64.54 -12.96
N ASN A 50 -12.57 -64.53 -14.28
CA ASN A 50 -11.95 -63.41 -14.99
C ASN A 50 -12.84 -62.16 -14.95
N ALA A 51 -14.14 -62.29 -15.14
CA ALA A 51 -15.08 -61.18 -15.06
C ALA A 51 -15.16 -60.65 -13.62
N ALA A 52 -15.20 -61.54 -12.63
CA ALA A 52 -15.20 -61.18 -11.21
C ALA A 52 -13.94 -60.40 -10.80
N SER A 53 -12.75 -60.81 -11.27
CA SER A 53 -11.50 -60.09 -11.00
C SER A 53 -11.46 -58.71 -11.65
N VAL A 54 -11.96 -58.59 -12.90
CA VAL A 54 -12.07 -57.29 -13.57
C VAL A 54 -13.03 -56.37 -12.82
N THR A 55 -14.20 -56.86 -12.41
CA THR A 55 -15.19 -56.10 -11.62
C THR A 55 -14.59 -55.62 -10.30
N PHE A 56 -13.88 -56.46 -9.57
CA PHE A 56 -13.20 -56.09 -8.32
C PHE A 56 -12.19 -54.95 -8.52
N ASN A 57 -11.36 -55.03 -9.56
CA ASN A 57 -10.38 -53.98 -9.87
C ASN A 57 -11.08 -52.67 -10.26
N ILE A 58 -12.16 -52.72 -11.05
CA ILE A 58 -12.95 -51.54 -11.42
C ILE A 58 -13.53 -50.86 -10.18
N ILE A 59 -14.08 -51.62 -9.23
CA ILE A 59 -14.64 -51.05 -8.00
C ILE A 59 -13.53 -50.43 -7.15
N SER A 60 -12.40 -51.11 -7.00
CA SER A 60 -11.26 -50.61 -6.23
C SER A 60 -10.70 -49.30 -6.81
N ASP A 61 -10.51 -49.25 -8.13
CA ASP A 61 -10.05 -48.06 -8.84
C ASP A 61 -11.07 -46.92 -8.78
N PHE A 62 -12.37 -47.25 -8.85
CA PHE A 62 -13.44 -46.26 -8.73
C PHE A 62 -13.46 -45.63 -7.34
N ILE A 63 -13.36 -46.42 -6.27
CA ILE A 63 -13.29 -45.92 -4.88
C ILE A 63 -12.06 -45.03 -4.71
N GLU A 64 -10.87 -45.49 -5.15
CA GLU A 64 -9.64 -44.71 -5.05
C GLU A 64 -9.75 -43.35 -5.78
N LYS A 65 -10.37 -43.36 -6.97
CA LYS A 65 -10.60 -42.13 -7.74
C LYS A 65 -11.60 -41.20 -7.07
N GLN A 66 -12.74 -41.73 -6.60
CA GLN A 66 -13.80 -40.95 -5.96
C GLN A 66 -13.29 -40.30 -4.67
N ASP A 67 -12.63 -41.07 -3.80
CA ASP A 67 -12.05 -40.56 -2.55
C ASP A 67 -11.05 -39.44 -2.83
N ARG A 68 -10.19 -39.61 -3.85
CA ARG A 68 -9.21 -38.60 -4.25
C ARG A 68 -9.88 -37.33 -4.75
N ASP A 69 -10.88 -37.44 -5.61
CA ASP A 69 -11.56 -36.30 -6.21
C ASP A 69 -12.35 -35.52 -5.14
N ASP A 70 -13.00 -36.22 -4.21
CA ASP A 70 -13.73 -35.62 -3.08
C ASP A 70 -12.80 -34.88 -2.11
N ILE A 71 -11.67 -35.49 -1.74
CA ILE A 71 -10.64 -34.85 -0.91
C ILE A 71 -10.06 -33.63 -1.59
N THR A 72 -9.84 -33.70 -2.90
CA THR A 72 -9.31 -32.58 -3.68
C THR A 72 -10.29 -31.41 -3.69
N SER A 73 -11.58 -31.69 -3.88
CA SER A 73 -12.66 -30.70 -3.79
C SER A 73 -12.72 -30.07 -2.39
N LEU A 74 -12.59 -30.88 -1.35
CA LEU A 74 -12.53 -30.42 0.04
C LEU A 74 -11.35 -29.48 0.27
N PHE A 75 -10.17 -29.82 -0.24
CA PHE A 75 -8.97 -29.01 -0.10
C PHE A 75 -9.07 -27.67 -0.81
N ALA A 76 -9.66 -27.65 -2.00
CA ALA A 76 -9.94 -26.41 -2.70
C ALA A 76 -10.94 -25.54 -1.92
N LYS A 77 -12.02 -26.14 -1.40
CA LYS A 77 -13.06 -25.42 -0.66
C LYS A 77 -12.55 -24.76 0.62
N TYR A 78 -11.66 -25.43 1.35
CA TYR A 78 -11.12 -24.94 2.62
C TYR A 78 -9.74 -24.30 2.51
N GLY A 79 -9.17 -24.16 1.31
CA GLY A 79 -7.84 -23.59 1.12
C GLY A 79 -6.76 -24.30 1.94
N VAL A 80 -6.85 -25.63 2.07
CA VAL A 80 -6.06 -26.39 3.06
C VAL A 80 -4.56 -26.24 2.81
N ARG A 81 -4.13 -26.26 1.54
CA ARG A 81 -2.72 -26.08 1.18
C ARG A 81 -2.17 -24.75 1.70
N GLU A 82 -2.84 -23.65 1.38
CA GLU A 82 -2.45 -22.32 1.83
C GLU A 82 -2.42 -22.22 3.35
N ASN A 83 -3.45 -22.74 4.03
CA ASN A 83 -3.53 -22.74 5.49
C ASN A 83 -2.39 -23.54 6.14
N VAL A 84 -2.04 -24.70 5.59
CA VAL A 84 -0.92 -25.53 6.08
C VAL A 84 0.41 -24.83 5.84
N ASP A 85 0.58 -24.13 4.72
CA ASP A 85 1.78 -23.37 4.40
C ASP A 85 1.94 -22.15 5.29
N ILE A 86 0.87 -21.40 5.55
CA ILE A 86 0.82 -20.31 6.53
C ILE A 86 1.24 -20.85 7.90
N LEU A 87 0.66 -21.98 8.33
CA LEU A 87 1.01 -22.59 9.61
C LEU A 87 2.49 -22.99 9.66
N HIS A 88 3.03 -23.54 8.57
CA HIS A 88 4.46 -23.86 8.49
C HIS A 88 5.32 -22.61 8.65
N LYS A 89 4.99 -21.54 7.94
CA LYS A 89 5.71 -20.25 8.03
C LYS A 89 5.68 -19.69 9.45
N VAL A 90 4.50 -19.61 10.08
CA VAL A 90 4.33 -19.11 11.46
C VAL A 90 5.16 -19.92 12.45
N VAL A 91 5.16 -21.26 12.34
CA VAL A 91 5.94 -22.12 13.24
C VAL A 91 7.44 -21.94 13.02
N THR A 92 7.90 -21.83 11.77
CA THR A 92 9.31 -21.62 11.45
C THR A 92 9.80 -20.26 11.96
N GLU A 93 9.01 -19.20 11.78
CA GLU A 93 9.32 -17.88 12.34
C GLU A 93 9.36 -17.92 13.87
N ALA A 94 8.40 -18.57 14.52
CA ALA A 94 8.36 -18.68 15.97
C ALA A 94 9.58 -19.44 16.53
N LYS A 95 10.02 -20.51 15.85
CA LYS A 95 11.25 -21.23 16.21
C LYS A 95 12.49 -20.34 16.07
N ALA A 96 12.62 -19.62 14.95
CA ALA A 96 13.73 -18.71 14.73
C ALA A 96 13.77 -17.57 15.77
N ARG A 97 12.61 -17.02 16.16
CA ARG A 97 12.50 -16.02 17.24
C ARG A 97 12.95 -16.59 18.58
N LYS A 98 12.53 -17.82 18.90
CA LYS A 98 12.94 -18.52 20.12
C LYS A 98 14.46 -18.75 20.16
N GLU A 99 15.07 -19.13 19.04
CA GLU A 99 16.53 -19.31 18.92
C GLU A 99 17.29 -17.99 19.13
N ARG A 100 16.72 -16.86 18.69
CA ARG A 100 17.27 -15.52 18.95
C ARG A 100 17.02 -15.00 20.37
N GLY A 101 16.26 -15.73 21.21
CA GLY A 101 15.92 -15.29 22.56
C GLY A 101 14.89 -14.15 22.62
N GLU A 102 14.17 -13.88 21.53
CA GLU A 102 13.14 -12.84 21.49
C GLU A 102 11.89 -13.29 22.26
N VAL A 103 11.69 -12.77 23.48
CA VAL A 103 10.45 -12.96 24.23
C VAL A 103 9.45 -11.88 23.83
N THR A 104 8.62 -12.18 22.84
CA THR A 104 7.54 -11.27 22.44
C THR A 104 6.41 -11.31 23.48
N LYS A 105 5.76 -10.16 23.75
CA LYS A 105 4.59 -10.09 24.63
C LYS A 105 3.31 -10.64 23.99
N ASP A 106 3.36 -10.94 22.69
CA ASP A 106 2.25 -11.43 21.86
C ASP A 106 2.19 -12.98 21.83
N VAL A 107 2.46 -13.61 22.98
CA VAL A 107 2.32 -15.06 23.12
C VAL A 107 0.86 -15.34 23.50
N TRP A 108 0.19 -16.16 22.70
CA TRP A 108 -1.15 -16.63 23.00
C TRP A 108 -1.19 -17.31 24.38
N ARG A 109 -2.21 -16.99 25.18
CA ARG A 109 -2.48 -17.59 26.49
C ARG A 109 -3.95 -17.95 26.56
N GLU A 110 -4.30 -19.00 27.29
CA GLU A 110 -5.70 -19.40 27.50
C GLU A 110 -6.53 -18.28 28.16
N ASP A 111 -5.93 -17.50 29.06
CA ASP A 111 -6.56 -16.37 29.75
C ASP A 111 -6.44 -15.03 28.98
N LEU A 112 -6.20 -15.05 27.67
CA LEU A 112 -6.03 -13.82 26.89
C LEU A 112 -7.36 -13.08 26.77
N GLN A 113 -7.49 -11.96 27.49
CA GLN A 113 -8.66 -11.10 27.37
C GLN A 113 -8.80 -10.58 25.93
N PRO A 114 -10.01 -10.55 25.35
CA PRO A 114 -10.24 -10.08 23.98
C PRO A 114 -9.66 -8.69 23.70
N ARG A 115 -9.70 -7.80 24.70
CA ARG A 115 -9.10 -6.46 24.63
C ARG A 115 -7.60 -6.50 24.32
N ASN A 116 -6.86 -7.43 24.93
CA ASN A 116 -5.42 -7.56 24.73
C ASN A 116 -5.10 -8.05 23.31
N ALA A 117 -5.90 -8.98 22.77
CA ALA A 117 -5.76 -9.45 21.40
C ALA A 117 -6.02 -8.32 20.37
N VAL A 118 -7.05 -7.49 20.62
CA VAL A 118 -7.32 -6.32 19.78
C VAL A 118 -6.18 -5.32 19.89
N CYS A 119 -5.72 -4.99 21.10
CA CYS A 119 -4.60 -4.06 21.30
C CYS A 119 -3.32 -4.54 20.62
N ALA A 120 -2.99 -5.83 20.66
CA ALA A 120 -1.81 -6.38 19.99
C ALA A 120 -1.81 -6.09 18.48
N ARG A 121 -2.99 -6.13 17.84
CA ARG A 121 -3.16 -5.79 16.42
C ARG A 121 -3.22 -4.28 16.17
N THR A 122 -3.89 -3.53 17.04
CA THR A 122 -4.17 -2.10 16.82
C THR A 122 -2.97 -1.21 17.14
N ILE A 123 -2.17 -1.55 18.15
CA ILE A 123 -1.02 -0.71 18.58
C ILE A 123 -0.01 -0.49 17.45
N PRO A 124 0.43 -1.50 16.66
CA PRO A 124 1.36 -1.28 15.56
C PRO A 124 0.81 -0.33 14.49
N VAL A 125 -0.49 -0.43 14.18
CA VAL A 125 -1.16 0.44 13.20
C VAL A 125 -1.20 1.87 13.72
N LEU A 126 -1.60 2.06 14.98
CA LEU A 126 -1.61 3.39 15.60
C LEU A 126 -0.20 3.98 15.69
N GLY A 127 0.81 3.17 15.99
CA GLY A 127 2.21 3.62 16.02
C GLY A 127 2.70 4.10 14.65
N ALA A 128 2.35 3.41 13.57
CA ALA A 128 2.66 3.84 12.21
C ALA A 128 1.95 5.17 11.85
N GLU A 129 0.70 5.33 12.26
CA GLU A 129 -0.06 6.57 12.06
C GLU A 129 0.51 7.74 12.87
N THR A 130 0.92 7.52 14.12
CA THR A 130 1.61 8.54 14.93
C THR A 130 2.89 9.00 14.24
N ALA A 131 3.74 8.07 13.79
CA ALA A 131 4.97 8.42 13.08
C ALA A 131 4.71 9.24 11.80
N ARG A 132 3.66 8.89 11.04
CA ARG A 132 3.23 9.64 9.85
C ARG A 132 2.78 11.06 10.19
N LEU A 133 1.98 11.21 11.25
CA LEU A 133 1.50 12.52 11.70
C LEU A 133 2.62 13.41 12.22
N GLU A 134 3.57 12.85 12.99
CA GLU A 134 4.75 13.56 13.45
C GLU A 134 5.61 14.06 12.26
N GLN A 135 5.82 13.22 11.24
CA GLN A 135 6.53 13.63 10.04
C GLN A 135 5.80 14.75 9.29
N THR A 136 4.48 14.66 9.19
CA THR A 136 3.66 15.69 8.52
C THR A 136 3.69 17.01 9.29
N LEU A 137 3.63 16.96 10.62
CA LEU A 137 3.73 18.13 11.48
C LEU A 137 5.09 18.82 11.31
N ALA A 138 6.18 18.04 11.33
CA ALA A 138 7.52 18.58 11.15
C ALA A 138 7.69 19.27 9.79
N GLN A 139 7.10 18.72 8.73
CA GLN A 139 7.11 19.36 7.41
C GLN A 139 6.35 20.68 7.41
N LEU A 140 5.14 20.70 7.99
CA LEU A 140 4.33 21.92 8.07
C LEU A 140 4.98 23.02 8.93
N GLU A 141 5.65 22.64 10.01
CA GLU A 141 6.41 23.57 10.85
C GLU A 141 7.63 24.15 10.13
N GLU A 142 8.28 23.37 9.26
CA GLU A 142 9.35 23.87 8.39
C GLU A 142 8.81 24.82 7.32
N ASP A 143 7.74 24.43 6.63
CA ASP A 143 7.12 25.25 5.58
C ASP A 143 6.60 26.58 6.16
N ASN A 144 5.97 26.56 7.34
CA ASN A 144 5.54 27.76 8.03
C ASN A 144 6.71 28.67 8.41
N ARG A 145 7.84 28.10 8.88
CA ARG A 145 9.03 28.90 9.19
C ARG A 145 9.59 29.58 7.94
N GLN A 146 9.61 28.87 6.81
CA GLN A 146 10.06 29.45 5.53
C GLN A 146 9.12 30.54 5.03
N LEU A 147 7.81 30.32 5.08
CA LEU A 147 6.82 31.31 4.69
C LEU A 147 6.86 32.55 5.59
N GLN A 148 7.06 32.38 6.89
CA GLN A 148 7.19 33.50 7.82
C GLN A 148 8.43 34.33 7.51
N ALA A 149 9.58 33.69 7.22
CA ALA A 149 10.78 34.39 6.80
C ALA A 149 10.59 35.18 5.49
N GLN A 150 9.88 34.60 4.50
CA GLN A 150 9.53 35.30 3.25
C GLN A 150 8.59 36.49 3.50
N LEU A 151 7.65 36.36 4.43
CA LEU A 151 6.74 37.44 4.80
C LEU A 151 7.51 38.61 5.41
N ASP A 152 8.42 38.33 6.34
CA ASP A 152 9.24 39.35 6.98
C ASP A 152 10.15 40.06 5.96
N GLU A 153 10.75 39.33 5.03
CA GLU A 153 11.54 39.90 3.93
C GLU A 153 10.68 40.82 3.02
N ASN A 154 9.48 40.37 2.65
CA ASN A 154 8.56 41.17 1.83
C ASN A 154 8.09 42.43 2.55
N ILE A 155 7.85 42.37 3.86
CA ILE A 155 7.48 43.53 4.68
C ILE A 155 8.63 44.54 4.68
N GLN A 156 9.87 44.09 4.92
CA GLN A 156 11.04 44.97 4.90
C GLN A 156 11.24 45.62 3.52
N ALA A 157 11.12 44.85 2.44
CA ALA A 157 11.24 45.37 1.08
C ALA A 157 10.14 46.40 0.76
N LYS A 158 8.91 46.16 1.24
CA LYS A 158 7.80 47.11 1.11
C LYS A 158 8.08 48.40 1.89
N ASP A 159 8.50 48.31 3.14
CA ASP A 159 8.80 49.48 3.97
C ASP A 159 9.90 50.34 3.35
N GLU A 160 10.94 49.71 2.76
CA GLU A 160 12.00 50.44 2.05
C GLU A 160 11.49 51.13 0.77
N ALA A 161 10.60 50.46 0.02
CA ALA A 161 9.99 51.04 -1.16
C ALA A 161 9.04 52.20 -0.81
N ASP A 162 8.27 52.08 0.27
CA ASP A 162 7.37 53.13 0.76
C ASP A 162 8.18 54.36 1.20
N LEU A 163 9.32 54.18 1.89
CA LEU A 163 10.24 55.28 2.23
C LEU A 163 10.80 56.00 0.99
N LYS A 164 11.28 55.25 -0.01
CA LYS A 164 11.74 55.84 -1.28
C LYS A 164 10.64 56.59 -2.01
N THR A 165 9.41 56.08 -1.96
CA THR A 165 8.25 56.73 -2.58
C THR A 165 7.94 58.05 -1.90
N LEU A 166 8.00 58.11 -0.56
CA LEU A 166 7.81 59.35 0.20
C LEU A 166 8.87 60.40 -0.15
N ASP A 167 10.14 60.00 -0.26
CA ASP A 167 11.24 60.89 -0.65
C ASP A 167 11.02 61.48 -2.05
N LEU A 168 10.62 60.64 -3.01
CA LEU A 168 10.28 61.09 -4.36
C LEU A 168 9.08 62.05 -4.38
N LEU A 169 8.04 61.78 -3.59
CA LEU A 169 6.89 62.67 -3.47
C LEU A 169 7.29 64.03 -2.90
N GLN A 170 8.17 64.05 -1.90
CA GLN A 170 8.69 65.29 -1.33
C GLN A 170 9.46 66.12 -2.37
N ILE A 171 10.33 65.48 -3.16
CA ILE A 171 11.04 66.15 -4.27
C ILE A 171 10.05 66.71 -5.28
N LEU A 172 8.98 65.98 -5.59
CA LEU A 172 7.96 66.38 -6.56
C LEU A 172 7.14 67.57 -6.04
N GLU A 173 6.82 67.59 -4.75
CA GLU A 173 6.16 68.71 -4.07
C GLU A 173 7.05 69.95 -4.04
N GLU A 174 8.35 69.80 -3.77
CA GLU A 174 9.32 70.90 -3.86
C GLU A 174 9.43 71.46 -5.28
N ALA A 175 9.51 70.59 -6.30
CA ALA A 175 9.53 70.99 -7.69
C ALA A 175 8.25 71.70 -8.11
N TYR A 176 7.09 71.22 -7.65
CA TYR A 176 5.79 71.87 -7.89
C TYR A 176 5.72 73.25 -7.23
N ALA A 177 6.17 73.37 -5.97
CA ALA A 177 6.21 74.65 -5.27
C ALA A 177 7.19 75.66 -5.91
N GLN A 178 8.27 75.18 -6.53
CA GLN A 178 9.14 76.03 -7.34
C GLN A 178 8.48 76.42 -8.67
N TRP A 179 7.75 75.50 -9.29
CA TRP A 179 6.97 75.76 -10.52
C TRP A 179 5.90 76.83 -10.32
N GLU A 180 5.14 76.78 -9.22
CA GLU A 180 4.14 77.81 -8.89
C GLU A 180 4.76 79.21 -8.68
N LYS A 181 6.01 79.27 -8.23
CA LYS A 181 6.73 80.53 -8.01
C LYS A 181 7.32 81.12 -9.29
N LEU A 182 7.30 80.39 -10.41
CA LEU A 182 7.72 80.96 -11.68
C LEU A 182 6.73 82.07 -12.08
N PRO A 183 7.24 83.24 -12.50
CA PRO A 183 6.39 84.36 -12.90
C PRO A 183 5.76 84.05 -14.26
N MET A 184 4.62 83.35 -14.24
CA MET A 184 3.96 82.86 -15.44
C MET A 184 3.57 84.03 -16.36
N ASP A 185 3.14 85.16 -15.78
CA ASP A 185 2.86 86.39 -16.51
C ASP A 185 4.09 86.92 -17.29
N ALA A 186 5.28 86.85 -16.69
CA ALA A 186 6.52 87.27 -17.36
C ALA A 186 6.96 86.30 -18.45
N ILE A 187 6.65 85.01 -18.29
CA ILE A 187 6.92 83.97 -19.31
C ILE A 187 5.92 84.11 -20.45
N GLU A 188 4.65 84.39 -20.17
CA GLU A 188 3.62 84.67 -21.18
C GLU A 188 3.95 85.96 -21.94
N ASP A 189 4.34 87.03 -21.24
CA ASP A 189 4.79 88.29 -21.85
C ASP A 189 6.03 88.08 -22.73
N TRP A 190 7.03 87.32 -22.26
CA TRP A 190 8.20 86.96 -23.06
C TRP A 190 7.83 86.12 -24.29
N THR A 191 6.90 85.17 -24.12
CA THR A 191 6.41 84.30 -25.20
C THR A 191 5.66 85.10 -26.26
N VAL A 192 4.81 86.04 -25.84
CA VAL A 192 4.07 86.96 -26.71
C VAL A 192 5.02 87.92 -27.42
N GLN A 193 6.02 88.47 -26.72
CA GLN A 193 7.05 89.32 -27.32
C GLN A 193 7.86 88.56 -28.37
N THR A 194 8.28 87.32 -28.08
CA THR A 194 9.08 86.49 -28.99
C THR A 194 8.24 86.01 -30.19
N ALA A 195 6.97 85.66 -29.98
CA ALA A 195 6.05 85.31 -31.07
C ALA A 195 5.73 86.53 -31.97
N ASN A 196 5.64 87.73 -31.38
CA ASN A 196 5.45 88.97 -32.12
C ASN A 196 6.72 89.39 -32.88
N THR A 197 7.92 89.19 -32.33
CA THR A 197 9.17 89.45 -33.07
C THR A 197 9.34 88.48 -34.25
N LEU A 198 9.01 87.20 -34.07
CA LEU A 198 8.97 86.19 -35.15
C LEU A 198 7.90 86.47 -36.23
N LYS A 199 6.72 86.98 -35.86
CA LYS A 199 5.71 87.44 -36.83
C LYS A 199 6.13 88.72 -37.54
N SER A 200 6.82 89.64 -36.85
CA SER A 200 7.34 90.88 -37.44
C SER A 200 8.57 90.66 -38.34
N SER A 201 9.27 89.53 -38.20
CA SER A 201 10.38 89.11 -39.05
C SER A 201 9.95 88.28 -40.27
N SER A 202 8.66 88.18 -40.56
CA SER A 202 8.14 87.68 -41.84
C SER A 202 7.62 88.86 -42.68
N PRO A 203 8.45 89.48 -43.54
CA PRO A 203 7.96 90.28 -44.64
C PRO A 203 7.42 89.37 -45.76
N ALA A 204 6.55 89.96 -46.56
CA ALA A 204 6.08 89.49 -47.86
C ALA A 204 7.23 89.28 -48.87
#